data_AF-A0A2G6TUT0-F1
#
_entry.id   AF-A0A2G6TUT0-F1
#
_cell.length_a   1.000
_cell.length_b   1.000
_cell.length_c   1.000
_cell.angle_alpha   90.00
_cell.angle_beta   90.00
_cell.angle_gamma   90.00
#
_symmetry.space_group_name_H-M   'P 1'
#
loop_
_entity.id
_entity.type
_entity.pdbx_description
1 polymer ?
#
loop_
_entity_poly.entity_id
_entity_poly.type
_entity_poly.pdbx_seq_one_letter_code
_entity_poly.pdbx_strand_id
1 'polypeptide(L)'
;MAAAPGRLRLALRDAIAASLGAMLAWELSHYLLGHPKPVFAAVTALVCLAPGLPSHLKQTWGLVLGCAIGIIVGELAWLLPDTIPLLRLSLASLVALSLAAMLGQPPVVPIQAGVSVVLVLSMGPSAAGETRLVDVLVGAGVGLMFSQVIFTANPLRAVSRSASALLGQLAEGLEATLRATATHDTPDATVALGQLTRSSDALSALRAAMVEAQSASRWSLRGRLGGAGLQTITGRYDRHAVRLYASALLLGESLVRGMSHDSGLMPRAIVLHCEWLVDACRQLSANGNVVALQPDDALAQLAASAPQAPAQPVPQAWLPALDHAQQMEEALKALIGSRDA
;
A
#
# COMPACT_ATOMS: atom_id res chain seq x y z
N MET A 1 -0.49 -4.42 -24.10
CA MET A 1 -1.47 -3.30 -24.07
C MET A 1 -2.85 -3.68 -23.49
N ALA A 2 -3.00 -4.75 -22.69
CA ALA A 2 -4.31 -5.22 -22.19
C ALA A 2 -4.63 -4.83 -20.72
N ALA A 3 -4.20 -3.65 -20.24
CA ALA A 3 -4.42 -3.20 -18.84
C ALA A 3 -5.31 -1.95 -18.71
N ALA A 4 -5.84 -1.41 -19.81
CA ALA A 4 -6.56 -0.14 -19.87
C ALA A 4 -7.97 -0.13 -19.22
N PRO A 5 -8.85 -1.15 -19.38
CA PRO A 5 -10.25 -1.02 -18.98
C PRO A 5 -10.44 -0.99 -17.45
N GLY A 6 -9.58 -1.71 -16.70
CA GLY A 6 -9.63 -1.70 -15.23
C GLY A 6 -9.21 -0.37 -14.62
N ARG A 7 -8.14 0.25 -15.16
CA ARG A 7 -7.64 1.55 -14.71
C ARG A 7 -8.65 2.67 -14.98
N LEU A 8 -9.29 2.64 -16.16
CA LEU A 8 -10.31 3.60 -16.53
C LEU A 8 -11.53 3.52 -15.60
N ARG A 9 -12.01 2.31 -15.29
CA ARG A 9 -13.20 2.11 -14.43
C ARG A 9 -12.98 2.59 -13.00
N LEU A 10 -11.78 2.35 -12.44
CA LEU A 10 -11.39 2.86 -11.12
C LEU A 10 -11.27 4.39 -11.12
N ALA A 11 -10.56 4.95 -12.11
CA ALA A 11 -10.42 6.39 -12.25
C ALA A 11 -11.78 7.10 -12.45
N LEU A 12 -12.71 6.49 -13.20
CA LEU A 12 -14.04 7.04 -13.43
C LEU A 12 -14.88 7.10 -12.15
N ARG A 13 -14.84 6.04 -11.33
CA ARG A 13 -15.54 6.03 -10.05
C ARG A 13 -15.01 7.14 -9.13
N ASP A 14 -13.69 7.28 -9.07
CA ASP A 14 -13.02 8.29 -8.25
C ASP A 14 -13.39 9.70 -8.72
N ALA A 15 -13.38 9.94 -10.03
CA ALA A 15 -13.78 11.21 -10.64
C ALA A 15 -15.26 11.57 -10.41
N ILE A 16 -16.17 10.60 -10.52
CA ILE A 16 -17.60 10.81 -10.25
C ILE A 16 -17.81 11.23 -8.80
N ALA A 17 -17.19 10.54 -7.85
CA ALA A 17 -17.32 10.90 -6.45
C ALA A 17 -16.72 12.27 -6.15
N ALA A 18 -15.55 12.60 -6.73
CA ALA A 18 -14.94 13.92 -6.58
C ALA A 18 -15.86 15.03 -7.08
N SER A 19 -16.51 14.81 -8.22
CA SER A 19 -17.47 15.75 -8.81
C SER A 19 -18.72 15.91 -7.93
N LEU A 20 -19.28 14.81 -7.43
CA LEU A 20 -20.43 14.84 -6.51
C LEU A 20 -20.08 15.48 -5.16
N GLY A 21 -18.87 15.23 -4.64
CA GLY A 21 -18.38 15.86 -3.41
C GLY A 21 -18.20 17.36 -3.57
N ALA A 22 -17.63 17.81 -4.70
CA ALA A 22 -17.51 19.23 -5.02
C ALA A 22 -18.87 19.92 -5.14
N MET A 23 -19.83 19.28 -5.82
CA MET A 23 -21.22 19.75 -5.91
C MET A 23 -21.86 19.88 -4.52
N LEU A 24 -21.75 18.86 -3.67
CA LEU A 24 -22.34 18.90 -2.33
C LEU A 24 -21.68 19.96 -1.43
N ALA A 25 -20.37 20.11 -1.49
CA ALA A 25 -19.65 21.12 -0.72
C ALA A 25 -20.07 22.54 -1.12
N TRP A 26 -20.24 22.77 -2.42
CA TRP A 26 -20.77 24.04 -2.94
C TRP A 26 -22.16 24.33 -2.38
N GLU A 27 -23.09 23.38 -2.55
CA GLU A 27 -24.47 23.50 -2.10
C GLU A 27 -24.55 23.76 -0.59
N LEU A 28 -23.75 23.05 0.20
CA LEU A 28 -23.71 23.21 1.64
C LEU A 28 -23.23 24.62 2.04
N SER A 29 -22.13 25.11 1.49
CA SER A 29 -21.67 26.48 1.76
C SER A 29 -22.65 27.54 1.23
N HIS A 30 -23.26 27.32 0.08
CA HIS A 30 -24.16 28.29 -0.53
C HIS A 30 -25.47 28.44 0.25
N TYR A 31 -26.17 27.32 0.50
CA TYR A 31 -27.50 27.36 1.10
C TYR A 31 -27.45 27.39 2.63
N LEU A 32 -26.48 26.73 3.27
CA LEU A 32 -26.42 26.66 4.73
C LEU A 32 -25.67 27.84 5.35
N LEU A 33 -24.62 28.34 4.69
CA LEU A 33 -23.80 29.45 5.19
C LEU A 33 -24.07 30.78 4.47
N GLY A 34 -24.88 30.77 3.40
CA GLY A 34 -25.23 31.97 2.64
C GLY A 34 -24.07 32.52 1.81
N HIS A 35 -23.03 31.72 1.53
CA HIS A 35 -21.88 32.18 0.77
C HIS A 35 -22.22 32.28 -0.72
N PRO A 36 -22.05 33.44 -1.39
CA PRO A 36 -22.55 33.63 -2.76
C PRO A 36 -21.76 32.85 -3.81
N LYS A 37 -20.47 32.62 -3.60
CA LYS A 37 -19.57 31.93 -4.54
C LYS A 37 -18.55 31.05 -3.79
N PRO A 38 -18.96 29.90 -3.22
CA PRO A 38 -18.11 29.05 -2.37
C PRO A 38 -17.14 28.16 -3.18
N VAL A 39 -16.29 28.79 -3.99
CA VAL A 39 -15.35 28.09 -4.87
C VAL A 39 -14.32 27.28 -4.07
N PHE A 40 -13.90 27.78 -2.90
CA PHE A 40 -12.97 27.07 -2.02
C PHE A 40 -13.58 25.75 -1.52
N ALA A 41 -14.86 25.72 -1.17
CA ALA A 41 -15.52 24.49 -0.72
C ALA A 41 -15.52 23.41 -1.81
N ALA A 42 -15.87 23.79 -3.04
CA ALA A 42 -15.87 22.89 -4.19
C ALA A 42 -14.45 22.39 -4.55
N VAL A 43 -13.47 23.29 -4.66
CA VAL A 43 -12.09 22.93 -5.00
C VAL A 43 -11.49 22.05 -3.92
N THR A 44 -11.71 22.37 -2.64
CA THR A 44 -11.18 21.57 -1.55
C THR A 44 -11.76 20.15 -1.55
N ALA A 45 -13.08 19.99 -1.74
CA ALA A 45 -13.69 18.67 -1.83
C ALA A 45 -13.17 17.88 -3.04
N LEU A 46 -13.01 18.52 -4.20
CA LEU A 46 -12.48 17.90 -5.42
C LEU A 46 -11.06 17.37 -5.21
N VAL A 47 -10.17 18.19 -4.61
CA VAL A 47 -8.77 17.82 -4.38
C VAL A 47 -8.64 16.77 -3.27
N CYS A 48 -9.53 16.78 -2.27
CA CYS A 48 -9.59 15.71 -1.26
C CYS A 48 -9.93 14.35 -1.87
N LEU A 49 -10.75 14.32 -2.93
CA LEU A 49 -11.25 13.09 -3.56
C LEU A 49 -10.53 12.70 -4.85
N ALA A 50 -9.45 13.39 -5.23
CA ALA A 50 -8.76 13.10 -6.48
C ALA A 50 -8.36 11.61 -6.59
N PRO A 51 -8.34 11.03 -7.80
CA PRO A 51 -7.95 9.64 -8.00
C PRO A 51 -6.49 9.39 -7.63
N GLY A 52 -6.17 8.17 -7.18
CA GLY A 52 -4.78 7.72 -7.01
C GLY A 52 -4.07 8.23 -5.76
N LEU A 53 -4.81 8.73 -4.77
CA LEU A 53 -4.23 9.24 -3.53
C LEU A 53 -3.92 8.10 -2.53
N PRO A 54 -2.71 8.05 -1.96
CA PRO A 54 -2.36 7.05 -0.95
C PRO A 54 -3.10 7.27 0.38
N SER A 55 -3.45 8.52 0.70
CA SER A 55 -4.25 8.82 1.89
C SER A 55 -5.02 10.12 1.71
N HIS A 56 -6.33 10.00 1.57
CA HIS A 56 -7.24 11.16 1.52
C HIS A 56 -7.13 12.02 2.78
N LEU A 57 -6.84 11.45 3.95
CA LEU A 57 -6.70 12.21 5.19
C LEU A 57 -5.42 13.07 5.22
N LYS A 58 -4.25 12.48 4.90
CA LYS A 58 -2.99 13.24 4.82
C LYS A 58 -3.08 14.32 3.75
N GLN A 59 -3.70 13.99 2.61
CA GLN A 59 -4.00 14.94 1.56
C GLN A 59 -4.86 16.10 2.06
N THR A 60 -5.97 15.80 2.74
CA THR A 60 -6.90 16.80 3.26
C THR A 60 -6.18 17.76 4.22
N TRP A 61 -5.37 17.24 5.14
CA TRP A 61 -4.59 18.08 6.05
C TRP A 61 -3.59 18.98 5.33
N GLY A 62 -2.84 18.41 4.38
CA GLY A 62 -1.90 19.20 3.58
C GLY A 62 -2.60 20.27 2.75
N LEU A 63 -3.75 19.94 2.17
CA LEU A 63 -4.60 20.86 1.40
C LEU A 63 -5.13 22.00 2.28
N VAL A 64 -5.71 21.70 3.45
CA VAL A 64 -6.20 22.73 4.39
C VAL A 64 -5.06 23.66 4.82
N LEU A 65 -3.89 23.10 5.14
CA LEU A 65 -2.71 23.89 5.50
C LEU A 65 -2.24 24.78 4.35
N GLY A 66 -2.15 24.23 3.13
CA GLY A 66 -1.79 24.99 1.93
C GLY A 66 -2.79 26.11 1.66
N CYS A 67 -4.08 25.82 1.70
CA CYS A 67 -5.13 26.81 1.54
C CYS A 67 -5.07 27.90 2.60
N ALA A 68 -4.85 27.57 3.87
CA ALA A 68 -4.71 28.57 4.94
C ALA A 68 -3.54 29.54 4.66
N ILE A 69 -2.36 29.01 4.29
CA ILE A 69 -1.19 29.83 3.93
C ILE A 69 -1.52 30.73 2.74
N GLY A 70 -2.08 30.16 1.68
CA GLY A 70 -2.37 30.90 0.46
C GLY A 70 -3.48 31.95 0.63
N ILE A 71 -4.49 31.67 1.46
CA ILE A 71 -5.53 32.65 1.80
C ILE A 71 -4.91 33.81 2.57
N ILE A 72 -4.13 33.54 3.63
CA ILE A 72 -3.48 34.59 4.42
C ILE A 72 -2.57 35.46 3.54
N VAL A 73 -1.72 34.84 2.71
CA VAL A 73 -0.83 35.58 1.80
C VAL A 73 -1.63 36.35 0.76
N GLY A 74 -2.70 35.79 0.22
CA GLY A 74 -3.59 36.44 -0.74
C GLY A 74 -4.32 37.65 -0.14
N GLU A 75 -4.77 37.56 1.11
CA GLU A 75 -5.39 38.69 1.83
C GLU A 75 -4.36 39.81 2.08
N LEU A 76 -3.16 39.45 2.53
CA LEU A 76 -2.06 40.42 2.73
C LEU A 76 -1.63 41.07 1.41
N ALA A 77 -1.76 40.37 0.28
CA ALA A 77 -1.41 40.90 -1.03
C ALA A 77 -2.30 42.09 -1.45
N TRP A 78 -3.52 42.20 -0.90
CA TRP A 78 -4.39 43.37 -1.13
C TRP A 78 -3.88 44.65 -0.46
N LEU A 79 -2.93 44.55 0.49
CA LEU A 79 -2.26 45.72 1.08
C LEU A 79 -1.23 46.35 0.12
N LEU A 80 -0.80 45.63 -0.93
CA LEU A 80 0.09 46.21 -1.93
C LEU A 80 -0.66 47.17 -2.86
N PRO A 81 0.01 48.13 -3.50
CA PRO A 81 -0.60 49.01 -4.49
C PRO A 81 -1.19 48.26 -5.71
N ASP A 82 -2.33 48.72 -6.24
CA ASP A 82 -3.02 48.15 -7.43
C ASP A 82 -2.32 48.43 -8.77
N THR A 83 -1.12 49.02 -8.74
CA THR A 83 -0.45 49.53 -9.95
C THR A 83 -0.09 48.44 -10.97
N ILE A 84 0.20 47.21 -10.52
CA ILE A 84 0.54 46.09 -11.42
C ILE A 84 -0.04 44.77 -10.89
N PRO A 85 -1.25 44.34 -11.33
CA PRO A 85 -1.94 43.18 -10.78
C PRO A 85 -1.20 41.85 -11.03
N LEU A 86 -0.53 41.72 -12.17
CA LEU A 86 0.28 40.54 -12.49
C LEU A 86 1.51 40.41 -11.59
N LEU A 87 2.14 41.53 -11.24
CA LEU A 87 3.28 41.55 -10.32
C LEU A 87 2.84 41.20 -8.89
N ARG A 88 1.69 41.71 -8.45
CA ARG A 88 1.09 41.31 -7.18
C ARG A 88 0.84 39.80 -7.14
N LEU A 89 0.20 39.25 -8.18
CA LEU A 89 -0.12 37.83 -8.25
C LEU A 89 1.15 36.97 -8.25
N SER A 90 2.16 37.33 -9.05
CA SER A 90 3.41 36.56 -9.13
C SER A 90 4.20 36.62 -7.82
N LEU A 91 4.30 37.79 -7.20
CA LEU A 91 5.01 37.98 -5.92
C LEU A 91 4.31 37.26 -4.78
N ALA A 92 2.98 37.40 -4.66
CA ALA A 92 2.21 36.71 -3.63
C ALA A 92 2.27 35.19 -3.80
N SER A 93 2.19 34.70 -5.04
CA SER A 93 2.31 33.26 -5.32
C SER A 93 3.71 32.76 -4.97
N LEU A 94 4.76 33.48 -5.35
CA LEU A 94 6.14 33.16 -4.98
C LEU A 94 6.29 33.03 -3.46
N VAL A 95 5.82 34.03 -2.71
CA VAL A 95 5.87 34.02 -1.23
C VAL A 95 5.10 32.83 -0.65
N ALA A 96 3.87 32.58 -1.11
CA ALA A 96 3.06 31.47 -0.62
C ALA A 96 3.70 30.10 -0.92
N LEU A 97 4.22 29.90 -2.13
CA LEU A 97 4.93 28.68 -2.51
C LEU A 97 6.17 28.48 -1.64
N SER A 98 6.99 29.53 -1.46
CA SER A 98 8.20 29.46 -0.65
C SER A 98 7.90 29.12 0.81
N LEU A 99 6.94 29.81 1.43
CA LEU A 99 6.52 29.55 2.81
C LEU A 99 6.01 28.12 3.00
N ALA A 100 5.17 27.65 2.08
CA ALA A 100 4.63 26.29 2.14
C ALA A 100 5.69 25.22 1.88
N ALA A 101 6.65 25.47 0.96
CA ALA A 101 7.73 24.55 0.64
C ALA A 101 8.70 24.37 1.83
N MET A 102 8.93 25.42 2.62
CA MET A 102 9.80 25.36 3.81
C MET A 102 9.28 24.42 4.91
N LEU A 103 8.01 24.02 4.87
CA LEU A 103 7.42 23.12 5.87
C LEU A 103 7.78 21.63 5.65
N GLY A 104 8.44 21.28 4.54
CA GLY A 104 8.81 19.89 4.24
C GLY A 104 7.62 18.94 4.07
N GLN A 105 6.44 19.48 3.75
CA GLN A 105 5.18 18.75 3.63
C GLN A 105 4.99 18.14 2.22
N PRO A 106 4.01 17.24 2.02
CA PRO A 106 3.73 16.68 0.70
C PRO A 106 3.46 17.76 -0.36
N PRO A 107 3.70 17.49 -1.66
CA PRO A 107 3.58 18.48 -2.74
C PRO A 107 2.24 19.22 -2.80
N VAL A 108 1.16 18.64 -2.27
CA VAL A 108 -0.16 19.28 -2.19
C VAL A 108 -0.13 20.61 -1.43
N VAL A 109 0.72 20.76 -0.40
CA VAL A 109 0.77 21.97 0.44
C VAL A 109 1.23 23.19 -0.35
N PRO A 110 2.44 23.19 -0.99
CA PRO A 110 2.87 24.33 -1.78
C PRO A 110 2.02 24.57 -3.02
N ILE A 111 1.50 23.51 -3.67
CA ILE A 111 0.59 23.67 -4.81
C ILE A 111 -0.67 24.44 -4.39
N GLN A 112 -1.27 24.06 -3.26
CA GLN A 112 -2.52 24.66 -2.80
C GLN A 112 -2.34 26.06 -2.22
N ALA A 113 -1.18 26.34 -1.62
CA ALA A 113 -0.83 27.70 -1.23
C ALA A 113 -0.81 28.64 -2.45
N GLY A 114 -0.16 28.25 -3.55
CA GLY A 114 -0.15 29.03 -4.79
C GLY A 114 -1.53 29.17 -5.44
N VAL A 115 -2.24 28.05 -5.60
CA VAL A 115 -3.59 28.07 -6.19
C VAL A 115 -4.54 28.95 -5.39
N SER A 116 -4.46 28.91 -4.06
CA SER A 116 -5.31 29.73 -3.19
C SER A 116 -5.02 31.22 -3.32
N VAL A 117 -3.76 31.63 -3.47
CA VAL A 117 -3.41 33.04 -3.79
C VAL A 117 -4.06 33.47 -5.09
N VAL A 118 -3.94 32.65 -6.14
CA VAL A 118 -4.53 32.97 -7.46
C VAL A 118 -6.05 33.11 -7.34
N LEU A 119 -6.71 32.21 -6.61
CA LEU A 119 -8.17 32.27 -6.40
C LEU A 119 -8.59 33.50 -5.59
N VAL A 120 -7.89 33.82 -4.50
CA VAL A 120 -8.17 35.01 -3.67
C VAL A 120 -8.07 36.29 -4.49
N LEU A 121 -6.98 36.45 -5.25
CA LEU A 121 -6.76 37.65 -6.05
C LEU A 121 -7.73 37.74 -7.23
N SER A 122 -8.11 36.61 -7.84
CA SER A 122 -9.04 36.59 -8.98
C SER A 122 -10.49 36.89 -8.58
N MET A 123 -10.89 36.54 -7.34
CA MET A 123 -12.25 36.77 -6.85
C MET A 123 -12.46 38.17 -6.25
N GLY A 124 -11.38 38.94 -6.09
CA GLY A 124 -11.42 40.27 -5.49
C GLY A 124 -11.59 40.26 -3.97
N PRO A 125 -11.57 41.43 -3.32
CA PRO A 125 -11.67 41.57 -1.86
C PRO A 125 -13.10 41.40 -1.31
N SER A 126 -14.08 41.14 -2.19
CA SER A 126 -15.51 41.08 -1.84
C SER A 126 -15.90 39.95 -0.88
N ALA A 127 -15.06 38.92 -0.74
CA ALA A 127 -15.22 37.86 0.23
C ALA A 127 -14.12 37.96 1.29
N ALA A 128 -14.50 37.97 2.56
CA ALA A 128 -13.56 38.01 3.67
C ALA A 128 -12.76 36.70 3.75
N GLY A 129 -11.47 36.77 4.07
CA GLY A 129 -10.60 35.58 4.21
C GLY A 129 -11.15 34.51 5.15
N GLU A 130 -11.91 34.92 6.19
CA GLU A 130 -12.61 34.01 7.09
C GLU A 130 -13.64 33.13 6.36
N THR A 131 -14.46 33.72 5.48
CA THR A 131 -15.47 32.97 4.70
C THR A 131 -14.82 31.91 3.81
N ARG A 132 -13.67 32.24 3.21
CA ARG A 132 -12.89 31.33 2.38
C ARG A 132 -12.30 30.18 3.20
N LEU A 133 -11.82 30.46 4.41
CA LEU A 133 -11.28 29.45 5.29
C LEU A 133 -12.39 28.50 5.79
N VAL A 134 -13.56 29.03 6.12
CA VAL A 134 -14.74 28.21 6.46
C VAL A 134 -15.13 27.33 5.27
N ASP A 135 -15.15 27.86 4.05
CA ASP A 135 -15.39 27.08 2.84
C ASP A 135 -14.40 25.93 2.66
N VAL A 136 -13.11 26.18 2.88
CA VAL A 136 -12.08 25.12 2.87
C VAL A 136 -12.43 24.03 3.89
N LEU A 137 -12.84 24.38 5.11
CA LEU A 137 -13.20 23.39 6.13
C LEU A 137 -14.46 22.60 5.74
N VAL A 138 -15.46 23.24 5.14
CA VAL A 138 -16.66 22.57 4.61
C VAL A 138 -16.28 21.57 3.52
N GLY A 139 -15.48 22.00 2.54
CA GLY A 139 -14.99 21.14 1.46
C GLY A 139 -14.16 19.97 1.97
N ALA A 140 -13.29 20.21 2.94
CA ALA A 140 -12.51 19.17 3.61
C ALA A 140 -13.42 18.17 4.35
N GLY A 141 -14.44 18.65 5.06
CA GLY A 141 -15.41 17.83 5.76
C GLY A 141 -16.21 16.93 4.83
N VAL A 142 -16.77 17.49 3.75
CA VAL A 142 -17.47 16.73 2.70
C VAL A 142 -16.53 15.72 2.04
N GLY A 143 -15.30 16.16 1.75
CA GLY A 143 -14.29 15.31 1.13
C GLY A 143 -13.93 14.10 1.98
N LEU A 144 -13.72 14.33 3.28
CA LEU A 144 -13.51 13.25 4.25
C LEU A 144 -14.75 12.37 4.36
N MET A 145 -15.96 12.93 4.45
CA MET A 145 -17.20 12.15 4.52
C MET A 145 -17.32 11.18 3.33
N PHE A 146 -17.15 11.66 2.10
CA PHE A 146 -17.20 10.81 0.92
C PHE A 146 -16.05 9.80 0.90
N SER A 147 -14.83 10.21 1.27
CA SER A 147 -13.71 9.28 1.39
C SER A 147 -14.02 8.14 2.35
N GLN A 148 -14.64 8.45 3.48
CA GLN A 148 -15.00 7.46 4.49
C GLN A 148 -16.16 6.56 4.07
N VAL A 149 -17.14 7.08 3.33
CA VAL A 149 -18.36 6.33 2.95
C VAL A 149 -18.20 5.58 1.62
N ILE A 150 -17.64 6.22 0.59
CA ILE A 150 -17.54 5.70 -0.78
C ILE A 150 -16.19 5.00 -1.03
N PHE A 151 -15.11 5.55 -0.47
CA PHE A 151 -13.74 5.07 -0.68
C PHE A 151 -13.17 4.32 0.51
N THR A 152 -13.98 3.57 1.26
CA THR A 152 -13.39 2.58 2.16
C THR A 152 -12.72 1.48 1.31
N ALA A 153 -11.48 1.73 0.86
CA ALA A 153 -10.62 0.72 0.30
C ALA A 153 -10.50 -0.37 1.37
N ASN A 154 -10.85 -1.62 1.04
CA ASN A 154 -10.66 -2.71 1.98
C ASN A 154 -9.14 -2.91 2.16
N PRO A 155 -8.55 -2.50 3.30
CA PRO A 155 -7.10 -2.52 3.48
C PRO A 155 -6.56 -3.96 3.38
N LEU A 156 -7.37 -4.95 3.73
CA LEU A 156 -7.03 -6.37 3.60
C LEU A 156 -6.80 -6.81 2.16
N ARG A 157 -7.46 -6.20 1.18
CA ARG A 157 -7.25 -6.54 -0.24
C ARG A 157 -5.92 -6.03 -0.77
N ALA A 158 -5.39 -4.93 -0.24
CA ALA A 158 -4.06 -4.45 -0.60
C ALA A 158 -2.99 -5.38 -0.01
N VAL A 159 -3.11 -5.70 1.29
CA VAL A 159 -2.20 -6.65 1.96
C VAL A 159 -2.27 -8.03 1.33
N SER A 160 -3.47 -8.54 1.03
CA SER A 160 -3.64 -9.86 0.38
C SER A 160 -2.96 -9.92 -0.98
N ARG A 161 -3.10 -8.86 -1.81
CA ARG A 161 -2.40 -8.81 -3.11
C ARG A 161 -0.88 -8.84 -2.96
N SER A 162 -0.32 -8.06 -2.03
CA SER A 162 1.12 -8.07 -1.80
C SER A 162 1.61 -9.39 -1.19
N ALA A 163 0.82 -10.03 -0.32
CA ALA A 163 1.13 -11.34 0.24
C ALA A 163 1.10 -12.44 -0.83
N SER A 164 0.08 -12.44 -1.69
CA SER A 164 0.00 -13.33 -2.85
C SER A 164 1.20 -13.15 -3.78
N ALA A 165 1.62 -11.90 -4.03
CA ALA A 165 2.80 -11.63 -4.85
C ALA A 165 4.09 -12.19 -4.23
N LEU A 166 4.30 -12.01 -2.91
CA LEU A 166 5.45 -12.59 -2.21
C LEU A 166 5.45 -14.13 -2.30
N LEU A 167 4.31 -14.77 -1.97
CA LEU A 167 4.18 -16.22 -2.02
C LEU A 167 4.39 -16.79 -3.44
N GLY A 168 3.90 -16.09 -4.46
CA GLY A 168 4.11 -16.45 -5.86
C GLY A 168 5.60 -16.40 -6.25
N GLN A 169 6.30 -15.32 -5.90
CA GLN A 169 7.73 -15.18 -6.19
C GLN A 169 8.60 -16.21 -5.43
N LEU A 170 8.23 -16.52 -4.18
CA LEU A 170 8.90 -17.59 -3.42
C LEU A 170 8.70 -18.96 -4.07
N ALA A 171 7.47 -19.27 -4.53
CA ALA A 171 7.18 -20.52 -5.22
C ALA A 171 7.98 -20.66 -6.53
N GLU A 172 7.97 -19.60 -7.36
CA GLU A 172 8.70 -19.57 -8.64
C GLU A 172 10.22 -19.70 -8.41
N GLY A 173 10.77 -18.98 -7.43
CA GLY A 173 12.18 -19.02 -7.08
C GLY A 173 12.62 -20.39 -6.56
N LEU A 174 11.85 -20.99 -5.65
CA LEU A 174 12.16 -22.33 -5.09
C LEU A 174 12.04 -23.42 -6.16
N GLU A 175 11.02 -23.35 -7.03
CA GLU A 175 10.87 -24.28 -8.14
C GLU A 175 12.04 -24.21 -9.11
N ALA A 176 12.51 -23.00 -9.43
CA ALA A 176 13.69 -22.79 -10.26
C ALA A 176 14.94 -23.40 -9.60
N THR A 177 15.11 -23.21 -8.28
CA THR A 177 16.23 -23.79 -7.54
C THR A 177 16.16 -25.31 -7.51
N LEU A 178 14.99 -25.90 -7.26
CA LEU A 178 14.79 -27.35 -7.28
C LEU A 178 15.15 -27.94 -8.65
N ARG A 179 14.67 -27.31 -9.73
CA ARG A 179 14.95 -27.77 -11.09
C ARG A 179 16.45 -27.73 -11.41
N ALA A 180 17.11 -26.62 -11.10
CA ALA A 180 18.55 -26.47 -11.33
C ALA A 180 19.38 -27.46 -10.50
N THR A 181 18.94 -27.72 -9.26
CA THR A 181 19.61 -28.68 -8.37
C THR A 181 19.40 -30.12 -8.85
N ALA A 182 18.25 -30.42 -9.46
CA ALA A 182 17.95 -31.75 -10.04
C ALA A 182 18.74 -32.03 -11.33
N THR A 183 19.10 -31.00 -12.11
CA THR A 183 19.90 -31.14 -13.33
C THR A 183 21.42 -31.01 -13.09
N HIS A 184 21.84 -30.79 -11.84
CA HIS A 184 23.23 -30.49 -11.46
C HIS A 184 23.86 -29.33 -12.25
N ASP A 185 23.03 -28.34 -12.63
CA ASP A 185 23.47 -27.19 -13.41
C ASP A 185 23.79 -26.00 -12.48
N THR A 186 25.10 -25.76 -12.29
CA THR A 186 25.61 -24.71 -11.40
C THR A 186 25.28 -23.29 -11.87
N PRO A 187 25.48 -22.88 -13.14
CA PRO A 187 25.02 -21.58 -13.60
C PRO A 187 23.50 -21.38 -13.42
N ASP A 188 22.68 -22.36 -13.78
CA ASP A 188 21.23 -22.25 -13.59
C ASP A 188 20.83 -22.12 -12.12
N ALA A 189 21.54 -22.81 -11.21
CA ALA A 189 21.32 -22.72 -9.78
C ALA A 189 21.62 -21.32 -9.21
N THR A 190 22.68 -20.67 -9.69
CA THR A 190 23.00 -19.29 -9.29
C THR A 190 21.96 -18.29 -9.79
N VAL A 191 21.45 -18.49 -11.01
CA VAL A 191 20.35 -17.66 -11.56
C VAL A 191 19.09 -17.83 -10.72
N ALA A 192 18.73 -19.07 -10.37
CA ALA A 192 17.56 -19.37 -9.54
C ALA A 192 17.64 -18.73 -8.14
N LEU A 193 18.80 -18.79 -7.49
CA LEU A 193 19.06 -18.08 -6.22
C LEU A 193 18.91 -16.56 -6.35
N GLY A 194 19.34 -15.99 -7.47
CA GLY A 194 19.10 -14.59 -7.80
C GLY A 194 17.61 -14.25 -7.88
N GLN A 195 16.77 -15.17 -8.38
CA GLN A 195 15.31 -14.98 -8.39
C GLN A 195 14.73 -14.98 -6.98
N LEU A 196 15.13 -15.92 -6.12
CA LEU A 196 14.72 -15.94 -4.72
C LEU A 196 15.12 -14.65 -3.97
N THR A 197 16.34 -14.17 -4.20
CA THR A 197 16.85 -12.94 -3.58
C THR A 197 16.01 -11.70 -3.96
N ARG A 198 15.51 -11.65 -5.21
CA ARG A 198 14.63 -10.57 -5.67
C ARG A 198 13.25 -10.55 -5.00
N SER A 199 12.86 -11.64 -4.31
CA SER A 199 11.62 -11.67 -3.53
C SER A 199 11.64 -10.71 -2.32
N SER A 200 12.82 -10.16 -1.98
CA SER A 200 12.95 -9.05 -1.02
C SER A 200 12.15 -7.81 -1.41
N ASP A 201 12.00 -7.53 -2.71
CA ASP A 201 11.17 -6.42 -3.20
C ASP A 201 9.69 -6.66 -2.89
N ALA A 202 9.19 -7.89 -3.11
CA ALA A 202 7.81 -8.27 -2.77
C ALA A 202 7.57 -8.23 -1.25
N LEU A 203 8.57 -8.64 -0.45
CA LEU A 203 8.51 -8.49 1.01
C LEU A 203 8.42 -7.03 1.43
N SER A 204 9.22 -6.14 0.82
CA SER A 204 9.17 -4.70 1.09
C SER A 204 7.80 -4.10 0.75
N ALA A 205 7.21 -4.51 -0.39
CA ALA A 205 5.89 -4.08 -0.83
C ALA A 205 4.77 -4.59 0.11
N LEU A 206 4.89 -5.82 0.63
CA LEU A 206 3.98 -6.33 1.64
C LEU A 206 4.05 -5.53 2.94
N ARG A 207 5.27 -5.20 3.42
CA ARG A 207 5.45 -4.37 4.63
C ARG A 207 4.89 -2.97 4.44
N ALA A 208 5.12 -2.34 3.28
CA ALA A 208 4.53 -1.05 2.95
C ALA A 208 2.99 -1.10 2.95
N ALA A 209 2.41 -2.14 2.35
CA ALA A 209 0.96 -2.35 2.33
C ALA A 209 0.38 -2.56 3.74
N MET A 210 1.09 -3.25 4.64
CA MET A 210 0.67 -3.43 6.04
C MET A 210 0.70 -2.12 6.83
N VAL A 211 1.76 -1.30 6.67
CA VAL A 211 1.85 0.02 7.30
C VAL A 211 0.72 0.94 6.81
N GLU A 212 0.44 0.89 5.50
CA GLU A 212 -0.66 1.64 4.90
C GLU A 212 -2.02 1.17 5.45
N ALA A 213 -2.26 -0.14 5.49
CA ALA A 213 -3.46 -0.75 6.06
C ALA A 213 -3.68 -0.37 7.54
N GLN A 214 -2.63 -0.39 8.36
CA GLN A 214 -2.69 0.03 9.76
C GLN A 214 -3.03 1.52 9.87
N SER A 215 -2.40 2.37 9.04
CA SER A 215 -2.72 3.80 9.03
C SER A 215 -4.17 4.06 8.59
N ALA A 216 -4.66 3.35 7.57
CA ALA A 216 -6.02 3.47 7.08
C ALA A 216 -7.06 3.02 8.12
N SER A 217 -6.79 1.97 8.89
CA SER A 217 -7.70 1.49 9.94
C SER A 217 -7.82 2.42 11.14
N ARG A 218 -6.73 3.10 11.53
CA ARG A 218 -6.75 4.11 12.61
C ARG A 218 -7.67 5.28 12.29
N TRP A 219 -7.74 5.65 11.02
CA TRP A 219 -8.37 6.89 10.58
C TRP A 219 -9.69 6.70 9.85
N SER A 220 -10.10 5.45 9.56
CA SER A 220 -11.39 5.19 8.91
C SER A 220 -12.47 4.72 9.87
N LEU A 221 -13.70 5.22 9.70
CA LEU A 221 -14.86 4.82 10.52
C LEU A 221 -15.11 3.31 10.46
N ARG A 222 -15.06 2.73 9.25
CA ARG A 222 -15.18 1.28 9.03
C ARG A 222 -13.97 0.50 9.58
N GLY A 223 -12.78 1.10 9.52
CA GLY A 223 -11.55 0.54 10.10
C GLY A 223 -11.55 0.55 11.62
N ARG A 224 -12.17 1.55 12.28
CA ARG A 224 -12.38 1.55 13.74
C ARG A 224 -13.41 0.51 14.18
N LEU A 225 -14.44 0.27 13.38
CA LEU A 225 -15.47 -0.74 13.66
C LEU A 225 -15.00 -2.19 13.37
N GLY A 226 -14.02 -2.40 12.47
CA GLY A 226 -13.44 -3.72 12.15
C GLY A 226 -11.96 -3.91 12.54
N GLY A 227 -11.37 -2.96 13.27
CA GLY A 227 -9.90 -2.80 13.40
C GLY A 227 -9.20 -3.77 14.34
N ALA A 228 -9.93 -4.34 15.30
CA ALA A 228 -9.36 -5.28 16.28
C ALA A 228 -8.80 -6.55 15.61
N GLY A 229 -9.44 -7.03 14.54
CA GLY A 229 -8.95 -8.17 13.75
C GLY A 229 -7.77 -7.81 12.83
N LEU A 230 -7.71 -6.58 12.32
CA LEU A 230 -6.66 -6.17 11.37
C LEU A 230 -5.29 -6.01 12.04
N GLN A 231 -5.24 -5.52 13.28
CA GLN A 231 -3.97 -5.39 14.01
C GLN A 231 -3.36 -6.75 14.36
N THR A 232 -4.20 -7.72 14.76
CA THR A 232 -3.77 -9.09 15.03
C THR A 232 -3.28 -9.79 13.76
N ILE A 233 -3.95 -9.59 12.63
CA ILE A 233 -3.54 -10.13 11.33
C ILE A 233 -2.22 -9.49 10.87
N THR A 234 -2.12 -8.15 10.83
CA THR A 234 -0.91 -7.47 10.32
C THR A 234 0.33 -7.69 11.18
N GLY A 235 0.18 -7.78 12.51
CA GLY A 235 1.29 -8.10 13.41
C GLY A 235 1.85 -9.52 13.22
N ARG A 236 0.99 -10.50 12.91
CA ARG A 236 1.42 -11.86 12.54
C ARG A 236 2.17 -11.85 11.21
N TYR A 237 1.61 -11.22 10.19
CA TYR A 237 2.22 -11.19 8.85
C TYR A 237 3.60 -10.50 8.83
N ASP A 238 3.82 -9.40 9.56
CA ASP A 238 5.14 -8.74 9.57
C ASP A 238 6.25 -9.64 10.14
N ARG A 239 5.96 -10.36 11.23
CA ARG A 239 6.94 -11.28 11.84
C ARG A 239 7.16 -12.54 10.99
N HIS A 240 6.09 -13.15 10.50
CA HIS A 240 6.17 -14.45 9.83
C HIS A 240 6.57 -14.33 8.35
N ALA A 241 6.26 -13.23 7.66
CA ALA A 241 6.69 -13.04 6.27
C ALA A 241 8.22 -12.87 6.15
N VAL A 242 8.85 -12.17 7.11
CA VAL A 242 10.32 -12.04 7.17
C VAL A 242 10.97 -13.40 7.41
N ARG A 243 10.43 -14.18 8.36
CA ARG A 243 10.93 -15.54 8.64
C ARG A 243 10.78 -16.44 7.42
N LEU A 244 9.61 -16.43 6.76
CA LEU A 244 9.32 -17.23 5.58
C LEU A 244 10.29 -16.92 4.43
N TYR A 245 10.52 -15.62 4.15
CA TYR A 245 11.49 -15.20 3.15
C TYR A 245 12.91 -15.66 3.50
N ALA A 246 13.35 -15.46 4.75
CA ALA A 246 14.69 -15.85 5.19
C ALA A 246 14.90 -17.37 5.10
N SER A 247 13.94 -18.18 5.56
CA SER A 247 14.01 -19.64 5.47
C SER A 247 14.00 -20.13 4.03
N ALA A 248 13.23 -19.49 3.13
CA ALA A 248 13.23 -19.84 1.70
C ALA A 248 14.58 -19.56 1.02
N LEU A 249 15.22 -18.44 1.38
CA LEU A 249 16.55 -18.09 0.88
C LEU A 249 17.62 -19.07 1.38
N LEU A 250 17.62 -19.36 2.69
CA LEU A 250 18.52 -20.33 3.31
C LEU A 250 18.32 -21.74 2.75
N LEU A 251 17.07 -22.15 2.51
CA LEU A 251 16.73 -23.39 1.83
C LEU A 251 17.34 -23.41 0.42
N GLY A 252 17.11 -22.36 -0.38
CA GLY A 252 17.71 -22.25 -1.70
C GLY A 252 19.23 -22.39 -1.67
N GLU A 253 19.91 -21.67 -0.77
CA GLU A 253 21.37 -21.72 -0.65
C GLU A 253 21.87 -23.12 -0.26
N SER A 254 21.19 -23.75 0.70
CA SER A 254 21.57 -25.08 1.17
C SER A 254 21.35 -26.17 0.11
N LEU A 255 20.34 -26.04 -0.77
CA LEU A 255 20.14 -26.95 -1.91
C LEU A 255 21.29 -26.84 -2.91
N VAL A 256 21.70 -25.62 -3.25
CA VAL A 256 22.84 -25.37 -4.16
C VAL A 256 24.17 -25.83 -3.54
N ARG A 257 24.36 -25.58 -2.23
CA ARG A 257 25.53 -26.10 -1.49
C ARG A 257 25.56 -27.63 -1.48
N GLY A 258 24.43 -28.29 -1.21
CA GLY A 258 24.30 -29.74 -1.22
C GLY A 258 24.73 -30.35 -2.56
N MET A 259 24.25 -29.80 -3.67
CA MET A 259 24.64 -30.21 -5.03
C MET A 259 26.14 -30.02 -5.32
N SER A 260 26.78 -28.98 -4.76
CA SER A 260 28.22 -28.75 -4.98
C SER A 260 29.13 -29.68 -4.17
N HIS A 261 28.70 -30.12 -2.99
CA HIS A 261 29.51 -30.92 -2.07
C HIS A 261 29.27 -32.43 -2.18
N ASP A 262 28.10 -32.84 -2.67
CA ASP A 262 27.73 -34.24 -2.88
C ASP A 262 27.44 -34.48 -4.36
N SER A 263 28.18 -35.40 -4.99
CA SER A 263 27.96 -35.81 -6.38
C SER A 263 26.71 -36.68 -6.55
N GLY A 264 26.06 -37.07 -5.44
CA GLY A 264 24.80 -37.80 -5.44
C GLY A 264 23.60 -36.98 -5.93
N LEU A 265 22.54 -37.70 -6.32
CA LEU A 265 21.24 -37.10 -6.59
C LEU A 265 20.62 -36.60 -5.28
N MET A 266 19.84 -35.50 -5.37
CA MET A 266 19.11 -34.98 -4.23
C MET A 266 18.22 -36.09 -3.60
N PRO A 267 18.27 -36.29 -2.27
CA PRO A 267 17.42 -37.25 -1.60
C PRO A 267 15.94 -37.00 -1.88
N ARG A 268 15.20 -38.04 -2.27
CA ARG A 268 13.78 -37.96 -2.63
C ARG A 268 12.91 -37.30 -1.56
N ALA A 269 13.27 -37.45 -0.29
CA ALA A 269 12.59 -36.83 0.83
C ALA A 269 12.60 -35.29 0.77
N ILE A 270 13.75 -34.71 0.41
CA ILE A 270 13.93 -33.27 0.28
C ILE A 270 13.18 -32.77 -0.94
N VAL A 271 13.26 -33.51 -2.06
CA VAL A 271 12.48 -33.20 -3.27
C VAL A 271 11.00 -33.09 -2.96
N LEU A 272 10.41 -34.13 -2.34
CA LEU A 272 8.98 -34.16 -2.00
C LEU A 272 8.58 -33.03 -1.04
N HIS A 273 9.44 -32.71 -0.07
CA HIS A 273 9.15 -31.67 0.90
C HIS A 273 9.21 -30.27 0.27
N CYS A 274 10.20 -30.03 -0.59
CA CYS A 274 10.32 -28.77 -1.32
C CYS A 274 9.22 -28.61 -2.38
N GLU A 275 8.84 -29.68 -3.09
CA GLU A 275 7.68 -29.69 -4.00
C GLU A 275 6.39 -29.31 -3.26
N TRP A 276 6.18 -29.87 -2.07
CA TRP A 276 5.05 -29.50 -1.22
C TRP A 276 5.08 -28.02 -0.80
N LEU A 277 6.25 -27.49 -0.40
CA LEU A 277 6.39 -26.06 -0.05
C LEU A 277 6.07 -25.15 -1.25
N VAL A 278 6.57 -25.50 -2.44
CA VAL A 278 6.29 -24.77 -3.69
C VAL A 278 4.79 -24.77 -3.99
N ASP A 279 4.14 -25.94 -3.95
CA ASP A 279 2.72 -26.06 -4.25
C ASP A 279 1.85 -25.36 -3.20
N ALA A 280 2.21 -25.44 -1.92
CA ALA A 280 1.53 -24.70 -0.87
C ALA A 280 1.61 -23.17 -1.11
N CYS A 281 2.81 -22.65 -1.40
CA CYS A 281 2.98 -21.23 -1.71
C CYS A 281 2.20 -20.80 -2.95
N ARG A 282 2.18 -21.65 -4.00
CA ARG A 282 1.45 -21.41 -5.25
C ARG A 282 -0.07 -21.42 -5.07
N GLN A 283 -0.60 -22.34 -4.27
CA GLN A 283 -2.03 -22.39 -3.98
C GLN A 283 -2.48 -21.20 -3.13
N LEU A 284 -1.67 -20.80 -2.14
CA LEU A 284 -1.95 -19.62 -1.32
C LEU A 284 -1.85 -18.31 -2.12
N SER A 285 -0.89 -18.22 -3.05
CA SER A 285 -0.75 -17.04 -3.91
C SER A 285 -1.94 -16.86 -4.86
N ALA A 286 -2.54 -17.96 -5.32
CA ALA A 286 -3.73 -17.95 -6.16
C ALA A 286 -5.00 -17.45 -5.43
N ASN A 287 -5.01 -17.46 -4.09
CA ASN A 287 -6.16 -17.00 -3.31
C ASN A 287 -6.10 -15.49 -3.03
N GLY A 288 -7.09 -14.75 -3.54
CA GLY A 288 -7.20 -13.29 -3.34
C GLY A 288 -7.48 -12.84 -1.90
N ASN A 289 -7.71 -13.78 -0.97
CA ASN A 289 -8.01 -13.50 0.44
C ASN A 289 -7.05 -14.23 1.41
N VAL A 290 -5.82 -14.52 0.97
CA VAL A 290 -4.80 -15.28 1.73
C VAL A 290 -4.55 -14.75 3.16
N VAL A 291 -4.75 -13.45 3.38
CA VAL A 291 -4.51 -12.76 4.67
C VAL A 291 -5.64 -12.95 5.69
N ALA A 292 -6.80 -13.44 5.24
CA ALA A 292 -7.99 -13.61 6.07
C ALA A 292 -8.53 -15.06 5.97
N LEU A 293 -7.64 -16.03 5.84
CA LEU A 293 -7.99 -17.45 5.87
C LEU A 293 -8.53 -17.82 7.26
N GLN A 294 -9.64 -18.56 7.28
CA GLN A 294 -10.16 -19.19 8.48
C GLN A 294 -9.50 -20.57 8.66
N PRO A 295 -9.40 -21.07 9.91
CA PRO A 295 -8.82 -22.39 10.18
C PRO A 295 -9.52 -23.54 9.44
N ASP A 296 -10.82 -23.38 9.16
CA ASP A 296 -11.65 -24.35 8.46
C ASP A 296 -11.51 -24.28 6.94
N ASP A 297 -10.81 -23.27 6.40
CA ASP A 297 -10.58 -23.16 4.97
C ASP A 297 -9.72 -24.32 4.49
N ALA A 298 -10.15 -24.98 3.41
CA ALA A 298 -9.44 -26.12 2.82
C ALA A 298 -7.96 -25.81 2.50
N LEU A 299 -7.64 -24.57 2.15
CA LEU A 299 -6.27 -24.10 1.89
C LEU A 299 -5.43 -24.01 3.18
N ALA A 300 -6.03 -23.64 4.31
CA ALA A 300 -5.35 -23.63 5.59
C ALA A 300 -5.05 -25.07 6.07
N GLN A 301 -5.97 -26.00 5.80
CA GLN A 301 -5.79 -27.43 6.10
C GLN A 301 -4.74 -28.09 5.19
N LEU A 302 -4.73 -27.76 3.90
CA LEU A 302 -3.79 -28.33 2.92
C LEU A 302 -2.35 -27.90 3.21
N ALA A 303 -2.14 -26.64 3.59
CA ALA A 303 -0.85 -26.14 4.07
C ALA A 303 -0.46 -26.69 5.46
N ALA A 304 -1.39 -27.29 6.22
CA ALA A 304 -1.07 -27.92 7.50
C ALA A 304 -0.55 -29.37 7.35
N SER A 305 -0.98 -30.06 6.28
CA SER A 305 -0.61 -31.45 5.98
C SER A 305 0.72 -31.56 5.22
N ALA A 306 1.83 -31.40 5.94
CA ALA A 306 3.17 -31.60 5.41
C ALA A 306 3.51 -33.09 5.20
N PRO A 307 4.41 -33.43 4.25
CA PRO A 307 4.90 -34.78 4.09
C PRO A 307 5.62 -35.27 5.36
N GLN A 308 5.36 -36.49 5.80
CA GLN A 308 6.04 -37.09 6.95
C GLN A 308 7.54 -37.25 6.68
N ALA A 309 8.36 -37.06 7.73
CA ALA A 309 9.81 -37.22 7.66
C ALA A 309 10.20 -38.60 7.10
N PRO A 310 11.27 -38.68 6.30
CA PRO A 310 11.64 -39.91 5.62
C PRO A 310 12.03 -41.04 6.58
N ALA A 311 11.73 -42.27 6.19
CA ALA A 311 12.22 -43.48 6.87
C ALA A 311 13.70 -43.79 6.58
N GLN A 312 14.33 -43.10 5.62
CA GLN A 312 15.71 -43.30 5.19
C GLN A 312 16.63 -42.19 5.73
N PRO A 313 17.88 -42.53 6.12
CA PRO A 313 18.85 -41.55 6.60
C PRO A 313 19.27 -40.57 5.48
N VAL A 314 19.24 -39.28 5.78
CA VAL A 314 19.63 -38.19 4.86
C VAL A 314 21.15 -37.96 4.97
N PRO A 315 21.89 -37.82 3.86
CA PRO A 315 23.34 -37.57 3.92
C PRO A 315 23.66 -36.22 4.59
N GLN A 316 24.85 -36.12 5.22
CA GLN A 316 25.23 -34.93 6.00
C GLN A 316 25.23 -33.63 5.17
N ALA A 317 25.57 -33.69 3.89
CA ALA A 317 25.58 -32.53 3.00
C ALA A 317 24.18 -31.91 2.81
N TRP A 318 23.12 -32.70 3.02
CA TRP A 318 21.73 -32.30 2.78
C TRP A 318 20.96 -31.99 4.06
N LEU A 319 21.53 -32.23 5.25
CA LEU A 319 20.89 -31.91 6.54
C LEU A 319 20.48 -30.43 6.66
N PRO A 320 21.32 -29.45 6.28
CA PRO A 320 20.91 -28.04 6.36
C PRO A 320 19.70 -27.72 5.47
N ALA A 321 19.57 -28.37 4.32
CA ALA A 321 18.43 -28.18 3.44
C ALA A 321 17.14 -28.72 4.06
N LEU A 322 17.20 -29.87 4.73
CA LEU A 322 16.05 -30.40 5.45
C LEU A 322 15.65 -29.47 6.61
N ASP A 323 16.60 -28.99 7.40
CA ASP A 323 16.33 -28.09 8.54
C ASP A 323 15.70 -26.76 8.07
N HIS A 324 16.22 -26.16 6.99
CA HIS A 324 15.66 -24.93 6.45
C HIS A 324 14.29 -25.14 5.80
N ALA A 325 14.04 -26.32 5.22
CA ALA A 325 12.72 -26.66 4.70
C ALA A 325 11.68 -26.75 5.83
N GLN A 326 12.03 -27.39 6.96
CA GLN A 326 11.18 -27.43 8.15
C GLN A 326 10.96 -26.04 8.75
N GLN A 327 11.99 -25.20 8.83
CA GLN A 327 11.84 -23.81 9.27
C GLN A 327 10.89 -23.01 8.36
N MET A 328 10.96 -23.26 7.05
CA MET A 328 10.07 -22.64 6.08
C MET A 328 8.62 -23.14 6.24
N GLU A 329 8.43 -24.43 6.48
CA GLU A 329 7.12 -25.02 6.80
C GLU A 329 6.51 -24.37 8.04
N GLU A 330 7.25 -24.29 9.14
CA GLU A 330 6.80 -23.64 10.38
C GLU A 330 6.45 -22.17 10.15
N ALA A 331 7.28 -21.44 9.40
CA ALA A 331 7.02 -20.04 9.07
C ALA A 331 5.76 -19.88 8.21
N LEU A 332 5.51 -20.79 7.27
CA LEU A 332 4.33 -20.80 6.41
C LEU A 332 3.06 -21.11 7.23
N LYS A 333 3.10 -22.14 8.10
CA LYS A 333 2.01 -22.50 9.00
C LYS A 333 1.65 -21.35 9.95
N ALA A 334 2.66 -20.69 10.51
CA ALA A 334 2.48 -19.54 11.38
C ALA A 334 1.92 -18.31 10.64
N LEU A 335 2.28 -18.13 9.36
CA LEU A 335 1.72 -17.08 8.51
C LEU A 335 0.21 -17.27 8.28
N ILE A 336 -0.25 -18.51 8.12
CA ILE A 336 -1.65 -18.87 7.83
C ILE A 336 -2.50 -18.99 9.10
N GLY A 337 -1.87 -19.15 10.27
CA GLY A 337 -2.55 -19.19 11.56
C GLY A 337 -3.04 -20.57 11.98
N SER A 338 -2.40 -21.65 11.50
CA SER A 338 -2.65 -22.99 12.07
C SER A 338 -2.20 -23.01 13.53
N ARG A 339 -3.02 -23.53 14.44
CA ARG A 339 -2.96 -23.35 15.91
C ARG A 339 -1.68 -23.85 16.62
N ASP A 340 -0.69 -24.38 15.90
CA ASP A 340 0.43 -25.13 16.48
C ASP A 340 1.81 -24.47 16.26
N ALA A 341 1.89 -23.14 16.23
CA ALA A 341 3.16 -22.39 16.24
C ALA A 341 3.24 -21.38 17.39
#